data_AF-A0A930ZCJ1-F1
#
_entry.id   AF-A0A930ZCJ1-F1
#
_cell.length_a   1.000
_cell.length_b   1.000
_cell.length_c   1.000
_cell.angle_alpha   90.00
_cell.angle_beta   90.00
_cell.angle_gamma   90.00
#
_symmetry.space_group_name_H-M   'P 1'
#
loop_
_entity.id
_entity.type
_entity.pdbx_description
1 polymer ?
#
loop_
_entity_poly.entity_id
_entity_poly.type
_entity_poly.pdbx_seq_one_letter_code
_entity_poly.pdbx_strand_id
1 'polypeptide(L)'
;MQSFPSGEVAEPLAILERRGDIREVADLEQRRKQIARAYVASHESGERVLVVSPANDERRELNKAIRAELIARGHIAPLGTEQNILVNRGLSGAQRSIAYNYEEGDVIRFTRGSKQFAIAKGAYAHVEIVDRDANMMTLNTGDGRRVQYNPVRLFGVEVFREELRVLGQGDRIQFRSPDRALGVANGDFATIKAIDARRAVLCLDNGKELSAASDRLRHIDHGYASTSHSAQGATVDRVIVDIDTRLSAELVNRKQFYVSISRARTSITIYTDDRGQLPRALNRSREKSMAIEHQICVRHSAFTVLPDEQRHTLNRGHGMRR
;
A
#
# COMPACT_ATOMS: atom_id res chain seq x y z
N MET A 1 25.63 1.73 -15.39
CA MET A 1 24.37 0.94 -15.41
C MET A 1 24.75 -0.53 -15.51
N GLN A 2 24.86 -1.25 -14.40
CA GLN A 2 25.16 -2.69 -14.42
C GLN A 2 23.86 -3.47 -14.52
N SER A 3 23.73 -4.23 -15.61
CA SER A 3 22.65 -5.19 -15.82
C SER A 3 22.95 -6.44 -15.00
N PHE A 4 22.20 -6.67 -13.94
CA PHE A 4 22.28 -7.93 -13.19
C PHE A 4 21.52 -9.02 -13.96
N PRO A 5 22.14 -10.18 -14.27
CA PRO A 5 21.45 -11.27 -14.94
C PRO A 5 20.28 -11.75 -14.06
N SER A 6 19.11 -11.81 -14.68
CA SER A 6 17.87 -12.22 -14.05
C SER A 6 17.89 -13.73 -13.82
N GLY A 7 18.18 -14.15 -12.58
CA GLY A 7 18.12 -15.56 -12.20
C GLY A 7 18.41 -15.81 -10.72
N GLU A 8 19.51 -15.28 -10.20
CA GLU A 8 20.01 -15.63 -8.87
C GLU A 8 20.32 -14.39 -8.02
N VAL A 9 19.82 -14.37 -6.78
CA VAL A 9 20.09 -13.29 -5.81
C VAL A 9 21.52 -13.36 -5.24
N ALA A 10 22.19 -14.51 -5.42
CA ALA A 10 23.51 -14.78 -4.87
C ALA A 10 24.60 -13.84 -5.41
N GLU A 11 24.64 -13.62 -6.72
CA GLU A 11 25.67 -12.78 -7.34
C GLU A 11 25.56 -11.29 -6.94
N PRO A 12 24.39 -10.63 -7.02
CA PRO A 12 24.24 -9.27 -6.51
C PRO A 12 24.55 -9.14 -5.02
N LEU A 13 24.12 -10.10 -4.18
CA LEU A 13 24.44 -10.08 -2.74
C LEU A 13 25.95 -10.21 -2.50
N ALA A 14 26.64 -11.12 -3.18
CA ALA A 14 28.07 -11.30 -3.03
C ALA A 14 28.86 -10.03 -3.44
N ILE A 15 28.39 -9.29 -4.45
CA ILE A 15 28.98 -8.00 -4.83
C ILE A 15 28.81 -6.98 -3.70
N LEU A 16 27.60 -6.86 -3.14
CA LEU A 16 27.30 -5.93 -2.05
C LEU A 16 28.05 -6.29 -0.77
N GLU A 17 28.20 -7.58 -0.48
CA GLU A 17 28.93 -8.08 0.67
C GLU A 17 30.43 -7.75 0.57
N ARG A 18 31.06 -7.98 -0.60
CA ARG A 18 32.46 -7.60 -0.84
C ARG A 18 32.73 -6.10 -0.72
N ARG A 19 31.73 -5.26 -1.00
CA ARG A 19 31.82 -3.79 -0.87
C ARG A 19 31.55 -3.29 0.56
N GLY A 20 31.07 -4.16 1.45
CA GLY A 20 30.64 -3.75 2.80
C GLY A 20 29.30 -3.02 2.82
N ASP A 21 28.48 -3.18 1.78
CA ASP A 21 27.18 -2.52 1.63
C ASP A 21 26.06 -3.23 2.44
N ILE A 22 26.36 -4.37 3.08
CA ILE A 22 25.42 -5.14 3.91
C ILE A 22 25.76 -4.99 5.40
N ARG A 23 24.84 -4.34 6.13
CA ARG A 23 24.93 -4.07 7.57
C ARG A 23 23.93 -4.93 8.33
N GLU A 24 24.44 -5.76 9.23
CA GLU A 24 23.61 -6.58 10.12
C GLU A 24 23.39 -5.84 11.44
N VAL A 25 22.11 -5.68 11.80
CA VAL A 25 21.69 -5.11 13.06
C VAL A 25 20.44 -5.86 13.52
N ALA A 26 20.63 -6.83 14.42
CA ALA A 26 19.57 -7.73 14.88
C ALA A 26 18.42 -6.97 15.57
N ASP A 27 18.74 -5.97 16.39
CA ASP A 27 17.75 -5.15 17.08
C ASP A 27 17.06 -4.18 16.11
N LEU A 28 15.74 -4.27 16.04
CA LEU A 28 14.92 -3.50 15.10
C LEU A 28 15.01 -1.98 15.35
N GLU A 29 14.99 -1.56 16.62
CA GLU A 29 15.02 -0.14 16.99
C GLU A 29 16.40 0.48 16.72
N GLN A 30 17.48 -0.24 17.02
CA GLN A 30 18.82 0.18 16.65
C GLN A 30 19.01 0.22 15.13
N ARG A 31 18.47 -0.76 14.40
CA ARG A 31 18.52 -0.78 12.93
C ARG A 31 17.84 0.45 12.35
N ARG A 32 16.63 0.78 12.81
CA ARG A 32 15.88 1.99 12.41
C ARG A 32 16.66 3.27 12.69
N LYS A 33 17.27 3.41 13.88
CA LYS A 33 18.11 4.57 14.22
C LYS A 33 19.32 4.71 13.30
N GLN A 34 19.99 3.59 12.98
CA GLN A 34 21.12 3.61 12.05
C GLN A 34 20.69 3.98 10.61
N ILE A 35 19.55 3.47 10.15
CA ILE A 35 18.96 3.85 8.86
C ILE A 35 18.63 5.34 8.83
N ALA A 36 18.00 5.88 9.89
CA ALA A 36 17.68 7.30 9.99
C ALA A 36 18.94 8.18 9.90
N ARG A 37 19.98 7.84 10.66
CA ARG A 37 21.27 8.56 10.60
C ARG A 37 21.93 8.48 9.23
N ALA A 38 21.90 7.31 8.59
CA ALA A 38 22.45 7.12 7.25
C ALA A 38 21.68 7.91 6.18
N TYR A 39 20.35 8.01 6.32
CA TYR A 39 19.51 8.84 5.48
C TYR A 39 19.93 10.31 5.60
N VAL A 40 19.99 10.83 6.82
CA VAL A 40 20.32 12.25 7.06
C VAL A 40 21.74 12.59 6.61
N ALA A 41 22.73 11.72 6.87
CA ALA A 41 24.09 11.92 6.39
C ALA A 41 24.17 12.03 4.85
N SER A 42 23.37 11.24 4.14
CA SER A 42 23.32 11.27 2.67
C SER A 42 22.52 12.47 2.15
N HIS A 43 21.49 12.90 2.89
CA HIS A 43 20.77 14.14 2.61
C HIS A 43 21.68 15.37 2.76
N GLU A 44 22.53 15.39 3.80
CA GLU A 44 23.52 16.45 4.06
C GLU A 44 24.59 16.55 2.96
N SER A 45 24.96 15.44 2.34
CA SER A 45 25.87 15.43 1.18
C SER A 45 25.20 15.85 -0.13
N GLY A 46 23.91 16.22 -0.12
CA GLY A 46 23.15 16.62 -1.29
C GLY A 46 22.66 15.47 -2.17
N GLU A 47 22.79 14.22 -1.71
CA GLU A 47 22.29 13.06 -2.45
C GLU A 47 20.78 12.92 -2.28
N ARG A 48 20.08 12.56 -3.35
CA ARG A 48 18.70 12.08 -3.24
C ARG A 48 18.70 10.67 -2.70
N VAL A 49 18.07 10.47 -1.56
CA VAL A 49 18.06 9.19 -0.85
C VAL A 49 16.64 8.69 -0.69
N LEU A 50 16.45 7.40 -0.86
CA LEU A 50 15.19 6.72 -0.59
C LEU A 50 15.42 5.51 0.30
N VAL A 51 14.68 5.43 1.41
CA VAL A 51 14.61 4.21 2.21
C VAL A 51 13.52 3.31 1.64
N VAL A 52 13.84 2.03 1.43
CA VAL A 52 12.90 1.04 0.96
C VAL A 52 12.70 0.00 2.05
N SER A 53 11.47 -0.10 2.54
CA SER A 53 11.07 -1.13 3.50
C SER A 53 9.89 -1.93 2.93
N PRO A 54 9.89 -3.26 3.09
CA PRO A 54 8.88 -4.13 2.53
C PRO A 54 7.50 -3.96 3.17
N ALA A 55 7.42 -3.70 4.48
CA ALA A 55 6.17 -3.66 5.22
C ALA A 55 5.66 -2.22 5.44
N ASN A 56 4.34 -2.03 5.40
CA ASN A 56 3.74 -0.69 5.50
C ASN A 56 3.90 -0.05 6.89
N ASP A 57 3.86 -0.87 7.94
CA ASP A 57 4.07 -0.47 9.32
C ASP A 57 5.53 -0.11 9.59
N GLU A 58 6.48 -0.94 9.14
CA GLU A 58 7.91 -0.61 9.20
C GLU A 58 8.24 0.69 8.47
N ARG A 59 7.68 0.88 7.26
CA ARG A 59 7.80 2.14 6.51
C ARG A 59 7.32 3.35 7.34
N ARG A 60 6.20 3.23 8.06
CA ARG A 60 5.69 4.33 8.90
C ARG A 60 6.65 4.66 10.04
N GLU A 61 7.17 3.64 10.72
CA GLU A 61 8.11 3.86 11.82
C GLU A 61 9.45 4.40 11.33
N LEU A 62 9.94 3.97 10.17
CA LEU A 62 11.12 4.54 9.52
C LEU A 62 10.90 6.01 9.14
N ASN A 63 9.75 6.35 8.56
CA ASN A 63 9.40 7.75 8.26
C ASN A 63 9.46 8.63 9.51
N LYS A 64 8.91 8.17 10.64
CA LYS A 64 8.96 8.88 11.92
C LYS A 64 10.40 9.04 12.42
N ALA A 65 11.17 7.95 12.40
CA ALA A 65 12.56 7.96 12.87
C ALA A 65 13.45 8.90 12.03
N ILE A 66 13.31 8.87 10.71
CA ILE A 66 14.04 9.75 9.80
C ILE A 66 13.66 11.21 10.03
N ARG A 67 12.37 11.52 10.13
CA ARG A 67 11.91 12.89 10.41
C ARG A 67 12.41 13.40 11.76
N ALA A 68 12.39 12.57 12.79
CA ALA A 68 12.91 12.93 14.11
C ALA A 68 14.41 13.26 14.05
N GLU A 69 15.20 12.47 13.32
CA GLU A 69 16.63 12.75 13.11
C GLU A 69 16.84 14.04 12.30
N LEU A 70 16.04 14.29 11.25
CA LEU A 70 16.12 15.54 10.47
C LEU A 70 15.80 16.77 11.32
N ILE A 71 14.83 16.68 12.22
CA ILE A 71 14.52 17.75 13.19
C ILE A 71 15.67 17.93 14.17
N ALA A 72 16.20 16.83 14.73
CA ALA A 72 17.30 16.89 15.69
C ALA A 72 18.56 17.54 15.10
N ARG A 73 18.77 17.40 13.78
CA ARG A 73 19.87 18.03 13.05
C ARG A 73 19.54 19.41 12.46
N GLY A 74 18.33 19.92 12.66
CA GLY A 74 17.92 21.25 12.22
C GLY A 74 17.59 21.38 10.72
N HIS A 75 17.47 20.27 9.99
CA HIS A 75 17.07 20.30 8.56
C HIS A 75 15.58 20.56 8.37
N ILE A 76 14.77 20.24 9.39
CA ILE A 76 13.32 20.43 9.39
C ILE A 76 12.91 21.14 10.69
N ALA A 77 11.98 22.08 10.58
CA ALA A 77 11.45 22.75 11.75
C ALA A 77 10.72 21.76 12.69
N PRO A 78 10.94 21.84 14.02
CA PRO A 78 10.24 20.98 14.98
C PRO A 78 8.74 21.24 15.01
N LEU A 79 8.35 22.50 14.75
CA LEU A 79 6.96 22.92 14.59
C LEU A 79 6.53 22.73 13.14
N GLY A 80 5.31 22.22 12.96
CA GLY A 80 4.68 22.06 11.65
C GLY A 80 3.19 22.34 11.71
N THR A 81 2.56 22.30 10.55
CA THR A 81 1.11 22.38 10.41
C THR A 81 0.52 20.97 10.56
N GLU A 82 -0.49 20.84 11.41
CA GLU A 82 -1.29 19.60 11.49
C GLU A 82 -2.17 19.49 10.26
N GLN A 83 -2.04 18.38 9.55
CA GLN A 83 -2.78 18.08 8.34
C GLN A 83 -3.55 16.77 8.50
N ASN A 84 -4.84 16.80 8.19
CA ASN A 84 -5.62 15.56 8.06
C ASN A 84 -5.23 14.85 6.77
N ILE A 85 -4.74 13.62 6.90
CA ILE A 85 -4.44 12.73 5.78
C ILE A 85 -5.32 11.48 5.82
N LEU A 86 -5.44 10.82 4.68
CA LEU A 86 -6.21 9.61 4.47
C LEU A 86 -5.26 8.43 4.27
N VAL A 87 -5.18 7.57 5.28
CA VAL A 87 -4.36 6.35 5.26
C VAL A 87 -5.23 5.18 4.81
N ASN A 88 -4.91 4.58 3.67
CA ASN A 88 -5.68 3.46 3.13
C ASN A 88 -5.61 2.25 4.07
N ARG A 89 -6.77 1.64 4.39
CA ARG A 89 -6.86 0.48 5.29
C ARG A 89 -6.43 -0.84 4.65
N GLY A 90 -6.23 -0.87 3.34
CA GLY A 90 -5.75 -2.05 2.61
C GLY A 90 -6.74 -3.22 2.56
N LEU A 91 -8.02 -2.97 2.86
CA LEU A 91 -9.06 -4.01 2.86
C LEU A 91 -9.18 -4.65 1.47
N SER A 92 -9.12 -5.98 1.43
CA SER A 92 -9.37 -6.77 0.22
C SER A 92 -10.82 -6.64 -0.25
N GLY A 93 -11.10 -7.09 -1.48
CA GLY A 93 -12.48 -7.10 -2.00
C GLY A 93 -13.45 -7.87 -1.09
N ALA A 94 -13.04 -9.03 -0.59
CA ALA A 94 -13.84 -9.84 0.33
C ALA A 94 -13.97 -9.21 1.72
N GLN A 95 -12.91 -8.57 2.22
CA GLN A 95 -12.98 -7.86 3.50
C GLN A 95 -13.93 -6.67 3.44
N ARG A 96 -13.96 -5.94 2.33
CA ARG A 96 -14.90 -4.81 2.12
C ARG A 96 -16.37 -5.23 2.09
N SER A 97 -16.69 -6.49 1.82
CA SER A 97 -18.08 -6.95 1.88
C SER A 97 -18.60 -7.26 3.29
N ILE A 98 -17.75 -7.11 4.31
CA ILE A 98 -18.07 -7.49 5.70
C ILE A 98 -17.92 -6.26 6.61
N ALA A 99 -19.01 -5.85 7.26
CA ALA A 99 -19.12 -4.68 8.13
C ALA A 99 -18.18 -4.76 9.34
N TYR A 100 -17.88 -5.97 9.82
CA TYR A 100 -16.91 -6.19 10.89
C TYR A 100 -15.52 -5.59 10.61
N ASN A 101 -15.13 -5.48 9.34
CA ASN A 101 -13.84 -4.90 8.96
C ASN A 101 -13.84 -3.37 8.94
N TYR A 102 -14.96 -2.71 9.21
CA TYR A 102 -15.11 -1.26 9.24
C TYR A 102 -15.15 -0.74 10.68
N GLU A 103 -14.69 0.49 10.84
CA GLU A 103 -14.72 1.21 12.11
C GLU A 103 -15.48 2.53 11.94
N GLU A 104 -16.13 2.98 13.00
CA GLU A 104 -16.73 4.32 13.04
C GLU A 104 -15.62 5.37 12.86
N GLY A 105 -15.88 6.37 12.02
CA GLY A 105 -14.89 7.36 11.58
C GLY A 105 -14.13 6.99 10.29
N ASP A 106 -14.22 5.74 9.80
CA ASP A 106 -13.63 5.38 8.51
C ASP A 106 -14.17 6.27 7.38
N VAL A 107 -13.30 6.60 6.43
CA VAL A 107 -13.64 7.41 5.25
C VAL A 107 -13.70 6.51 4.03
N ILE A 108 -14.85 6.46 3.37
CA ILE A 108 -15.08 5.70 2.14
C ILE A 108 -15.03 6.66 0.95
N ARG A 109 -14.13 6.40 0.00
CA ARG A 109 -14.08 7.09 -1.30
C ARG A 109 -14.72 6.26 -2.39
N PHE A 110 -15.71 6.82 -3.08
CA PHE A 110 -16.44 6.13 -4.14
C PHE A 110 -15.78 6.33 -5.51
N THR A 111 -14.80 5.50 -5.87
CA THR A 111 -14.06 5.63 -7.15
C THR A 111 -14.94 5.51 -8.40
N ARG A 112 -16.11 4.86 -8.30
CA ARG A 112 -17.12 4.74 -9.37
C ARG A 112 -18.44 5.47 -9.09
N GLY A 113 -18.60 6.07 -7.91
CA GLY A 113 -19.90 6.59 -7.43
C GLY A 113 -20.89 5.47 -7.09
N SER A 114 -22.08 5.86 -6.63
CA SER A 114 -23.22 4.95 -6.41
C SER A 114 -24.52 5.60 -6.89
N LYS A 115 -25.08 5.06 -7.98
CA LYS A 115 -26.35 5.57 -8.54
C LYS A 115 -27.52 5.38 -7.57
N GLN A 116 -27.56 4.23 -6.90
CA GLN A 116 -28.64 3.88 -5.96
C GLN A 116 -28.79 4.92 -4.84
N PHE A 117 -27.68 5.47 -4.36
CA PHE A 117 -27.66 6.42 -3.24
C PHE A 117 -27.34 7.86 -3.67
N ALA A 118 -27.34 8.12 -4.98
CA ALA A 118 -26.98 9.40 -5.59
C ALA A 118 -25.62 9.93 -5.11
N ILE A 119 -24.63 9.05 -4.97
CA ILE A 119 -23.26 9.41 -4.57
C ILE A 119 -22.41 9.58 -5.83
N ALA A 120 -21.83 10.77 -6.01
CA ALA A 120 -21.01 11.09 -7.16
C ALA A 120 -19.69 10.29 -7.17
N LYS A 121 -19.12 10.15 -8.37
CA LYS A 121 -17.78 9.59 -8.54
C LYS A 121 -16.74 10.47 -7.84
N GLY A 122 -15.88 9.85 -7.03
CA GLY A 122 -14.83 10.52 -6.26
C GLY A 122 -15.31 11.16 -4.96
N ALA A 123 -16.61 11.09 -4.65
CA ALA A 123 -17.16 11.59 -3.39
C ALA A 123 -16.67 10.75 -2.20
N TYR A 124 -16.68 11.38 -1.03
CA TYR A 124 -16.33 10.78 0.25
C TYR A 124 -17.58 10.66 1.14
N ALA A 125 -17.60 9.63 1.97
CA ALA A 125 -18.55 9.48 3.05
C ALA A 125 -17.83 8.95 4.30
N HIS A 126 -18.32 9.30 5.47
CA HIS A 126 -17.80 8.82 6.75
C HIS A 126 -18.69 7.70 7.27
N VAL A 127 -18.09 6.63 7.80
CA VAL A 127 -18.80 5.59 8.53
C VAL A 127 -19.18 6.16 9.89
N GLU A 128 -20.47 6.27 10.16
CA GLU A 128 -20.99 6.83 11.41
C GLU A 128 -21.40 5.74 12.40
N ILE A 129 -22.01 4.66 11.89
CA ILE A 129 -22.48 3.54 12.71
C ILE A 129 -22.16 2.23 11.97
N VAL A 130 -21.71 1.21 12.70
CA VAL A 130 -21.47 -0.14 12.18
C VAL A 130 -22.31 -1.16 12.96
N ASP A 131 -23.29 -1.75 12.30
CA ASP A 131 -24.03 -2.92 12.78
C ASP A 131 -23.38 -4.19 12.22
N ARG A 132 -22.60 -4.86 13.07
CA ARG A 132 -21.81 -6.04 12.71
C ARG A 132 -22.68 -7.28 12.53
N ASP A 133 -23.79 -7.37 13.27
CA ASP A 133 -24.67 -8.54 13.27
C ASP A 133 -25.58 -8.53 12.03
N ALA A 134 -26.11 -7.35 11.66
CA ALA A 134 -26.92 -7.17 10.46
C ALA A 134 -26.08 -6.96 9.18
N ASN A 135 -24.75 -6.90 9.30
CA ASN A 135 -23.82 -6.52 8.22
C ASN A 135 -24.25 -5.21 7.52
N MET A 136 -24.53 -4.18 8.31
CA MET A 136 -25.05 -2.88 7.85
C MET A 136 -24.21 -1.74 8.39
N MET A 137 -24.07 -0.67 7.63
CA MET A 137 -23.37 0.54 8.06
C MET A 137 -24.23 1.76 7.77
N THR A 138 -24.15 2.78 8.61
CA THR A 138 -24.68 4.11 8.31
C THR A 138 -23.54 4.99 7.85
N LEU A 139 -23.65 5.52 6.63
CA LEU A 139 -22.67 6.43 6.05
C LEU A 139 -23.23 7.86 6.08
N ASN A 140 -22.42 8.80 6.54
CA ASN A 140 -22.67 10.23 6.38
C ASN A 140 -21.94 10.72 5.12
N THR A 141 -22.69 11.03 4.07
CA THR A 141 -22.12 11.53 2.80
C THR A 141 -21.66 12.98 2.94
N GLY A 142 -20.75 13.44 2.07
CA GLY A 142 -20.22 14.81 2.15
C GLY A 142 -21.24 15.94 2.02
N ASP A 143 -22.49 15.64 1.64
CA ASP A 143 -23.64 16.54 1.61
C ASP A 143 -24.50 16.48 2.90
N GLY A 144 -24.06 15.72 3.92
CA GLY A 144 -24.71 15.59 5.23
C GLY A 144 -25.82 14.53 5.30
N ARG A 145 -26.10 13.80 4.20
CA ARG A 145 -27.13 12.74 4.24
C ARG A 145 -26.62 11.49 4.94
N ARG A 146 -27.48 10.90 5.76
CA ARG A 146 -27.27 9.56 6.33
C ARG A 146 -27.85 8.50 5.39
N VAL A 147 -27.03 7.53 5.01
CA VAL A 147 -27.41 6.44 4.11
C VAL A 147 -27.07 5.11 4.76
N GLN A 148 -28.07 4.24 4.93
CA GLN A 148 -27.83 2.85 5.31
C GLN A 148 -27.28 2.06 4.12
N TYR A 149 -26.22 1.32 4.37
CA TYR A 149 -25.43 0.66 3.34
C TYR A 149 -24.99 -0.73 3.80
N ASN A 150 -25.33 -1.76 3.02
CA ASN A 150 -24.78 -3.11 3.21
C ASN A 150 -23.44 -3.22 2.45
N PRO A 151 -22.30 -3.51 3.12
CA PRO A 151 -20.98 -3.51 2.49
C PRO A 151 -20.84 -4.51 1.32
N VAL A 152 -21.67 -5.56 1.24
CA VAL A 152 -21.69 -6.48 0.08
C VAL A 152 -21.96 -5.74 -1.23
N ARG A 153 -22.67 -4.61 -1.17
CA ARG A 153 -22.98 -3.76 -2.34
C ARG A 153 -21.93 -2.65 -2.56
N LEU A 154 -20.90 -2.54 -1.74
CA LEU A 154 -19.81 -1.56 -1.91
C LEU A 154 -18.83 -2.09 -2.97
N PHE A 155 -19.05 -1.72 -4.23
CA PHE A 155 -18.09 -1.97 -5.30
C PHE A 155 -17.40 -0.67 -5.73
N GLY A 156 -16.14 -0.77 -6.15
CA GLY A 156 -15.39 0.39 -6.62
C GLY A 156 -15.22 1.45 -5.54
N VAL A 157 -14.95 1.05 -4.30
CA VAL A 157 -14.63 1.95 -3.20
C VAL A 157 -13.24 1.69 -2.64
N GLU A 158 -12.67 2.73 -2.06
CA GLU A 158 -11.46 2.67 -1.24
C GLU A 158 -11.83 3.08 0.19
N VAL A 159 -11.22 2.44 1.18
CA VAL A 159 -11.50 2.69 2.61
C VAL A 159 -10.24 3.24 3.25
N PHE A 160 -10.39 4.34 3.96
CA PHE A 160 -9.31 5.08 4.60
C PHE A 160 -9.63 5.31 6.07
N ARG A 161 -8.57 5.46 6.86
CA ARG A 161 -8.63 6.07 8.18
C ARG A 161 -8.10 7.49 8.07
N GLU A 162 -8.75 8.43 8.73
CA GLU A 162 -8.23 9.79 8.86
C GLU A 162 -7.19 9.83 9.99
N GLU A 163 -6.01 10.36 9.69
CA GLU A 163 -4.92 10.51 10.66
C GLU A 163 -4.37 11.93 10.59
N LEU A 164 -4.02 12.49 11.74
CA LEU A 164 -3.26 13.72 11.82
C LEU A 164 -1.79 13.45 11.49
N ARG A 165 -1.23 14.29 10.64
CA ARG A 165 0.20 14.34 10.34
C ARG A 165 0.71 15.76 10.48
N VAL A 166 1.78 15.90 11.26
CA VAL A 166 2.52 17.15 11.34
C VAL A 166 3.44 17.24 10.13
N LEU A 167 3.25 18.29 9.32
CA LEU A 167 4.02 18.58 8.12
C LEU A 167 4.67 19.96 8.25
N GLY A 168 5.96 20.06 7.93
CA GLY A 168 6.74 21.29 8.02
C GLY A 168 7.45 21.64 6.71
N GLN A 169 8.03 22.83 6.67
CA GLN A 169 8.96 23.19 5.59
C GLN A 169 10.15 22.22 5.58
N GLY A 170 10.54 21.80 4.39
CA GLY A 170 11.59 20.80 4.18
C GLY A 170 11.10 19.36 4.24
N ASP A 171 9.86 19.10 4.72
CA ASP A 171 9.37 17.73 4.79
C ASP A 171 9.26 17.11 3.40
N ARG A 172 9.75 15.87 3.30
CA ARG A 172 9.60 15.02 2.13
C ARG A 172 8.26 14.29 2.21
N ILE A 173 7.47 14.36 1.15
CA ILE A 173 6.18 13.67 1.06
C ILE A 173 6.08 12.79 -0.18
N GLN A 174 5.16 11.82 -0.13
CA GLN A 174 4.76 11.00 -1.26
C GLN A 174 3.24 11.10 -1.46
N PHE A 175 2.81 11.32 -2.71
CA PHE A 175 1.41 11.24 -3.09
C PHE A 175 0.93 9.78 -3.07
N ARG A 176 -0.21 9.55 -2.44
CA ARG A 176 -0.82 8.21 -2.23
C ARG A 176 -2.06 7.98 -3.10
N SER A 177 -2.41 8.98 -3.93
CA SER A 177 -3.49 8.91 -4.90
C SER A 177 -3.19 9.88 -6.04
N PRO A 178 -3.57 9.58 -7.29
CA PRO A 178 -3.38 10.53 -8.39
C PRO A 178 -4.35 11.70 -8.26
N ASP A 179 -3.87 12.91 -8.58
CA ASP A 179 -4.69 14.11 -8.69
C ASP A 179 -4.40 14.81 -10.02
N ARG A 180 -5.38 14.76 -10.94
CA ARG A 180 -5.27 15.33 -12.28
C ARG A 180 -5.24 16.86 -12.27
N ALA A 181 -5.89 17.50 -11.31
CA ALA A 181 -5.91 18.95 -11.22
C ALA A 181 -4.54 19.51 -10.80
N LEU A 182 -3.82 18.76 -9.94
CA LEU A 182 -2.44 19.08 -9.56
C LEU A 182 -1.41 18.55 -10.58
N GLY A 183 -1.82 17.60 -11.42
CA GLY A 183 -0.94 16.93 -12.38
C GLY A 183 0.08 16.02 -11.69
N VAL A 184 -0.35 15.33 -10.63
CA VAL A 184 0.47 14.40 -9.84
C VAL A 184 -0.07 12.97 -9.96
N ALA A 185 0.83 12.01 -10.08
CA ALA A 185 0.54 10.59 -10.09
C ALA A 185 0.63 9.99 -8.68
N ASN A 186 0.05 8.80 -8.51
CA ASN A 186 0.29 8.01 -7.30
C ASN A 186 1.76 7.58 -7.26
N GLY A 187 2.41 7.79 -6.11
CA GLY A 187 3.81 7.46 -5.92
C GLY A 187 4.76 8.63 -6.20
N ASP A 188 4.29 9.73 -6.80
CA ASP A 188 5.10 10.93 -6.99
C ASP A 188 5.57 11.46 -5.64
N PHE A 189 6.78 12.01 -5.63
CA PHE A 189 7.35 12.60 -4.45
C PHE A 189 7.50 14.12 -4.59
N ALA A 190 7.38 14.82 -3.46
CA ALA A 190 7.57 16.26 -3.38
C ALA A 190 8.31 16.66 -2.10
N THR A 191 8.85 17.87 -2.09
CA THR A 191 9.38 18.52 -0.90
C THR A 191 8.52 19.74 -0.58
N ILE A 192 8.10 19.88 0.67
CA ILE A 192 7.33 21.04 1.12
C ILE A 192 8.25 22.26 1.19
N LYS A 193 7.92 23.30 0.42
CA LYS A 193 8.62 24.60 0.46
C LYS A 193 7.99 25.55 1.48
N ALA A 194 6.67 25.49 1.61
CA ALA A 194 5.91 26.22 2.62
C ALA A 194 4.58 25.50 2.86
N ILE A 195 4.06 25.53 4.08
CA ILE A 195 2.74 24.99 4.42
C ILE A 195 2.14 25.76 5.59
N ASP A 196 0.87 26.11 5.43
CA ASP A 196 0.01 26.63 6.49
C ASP A 196 -1.38 25.96 6.43
N ALA A 197 -2.30 26.38 7.31
CA ALA A 197 -3.64 25.80 7.41
C ALA A 197 -4.50 25.97 6.14
N ARG A 198 -4.17 26.89 5.24
CA ARG A 198 -4.94 27.22 4.03
C ARG A 198 -4.25 26.73 2.76
N ARG A 199 -2.93 26.83 2.68
CA ARG A 199 -2.18 26.57 1.45
C ARG A 199 -0.83 25.88 1.73
N ALA A 200 -0.42 25.05 0.78
CA ALA A 200 0.92 24.50 0.71
C ALA A 200 1.56 24.77 -0.65
N VAL A 201 2.87 25.01 -0.63
CA VAL A 201 3.75 25.12 -1.80
C VAL A 201 4.69 23.92 -1.77
N LEU A 202 4.66 23.09 -2.82
CA LEU A 202 5.46 21.89 -2.94
C LEU A 202 6.33 21.96 -4.20
N CYS A 203 7.52 21.37 -4.13
CA CYS A 203 8.41 21.16 -5.27
C CYS A 203 8.50 19.67 -5.58
N LEU A 204 8.03 19.26 -6.76
CA LEU A 204 8.13 17.87 -7.24
C LEU A 204 9.57 17.54 -7.66
N ASP A 205 9.90 16.25 -7.69
CA ASP A 205 11.23 15.77 -8.10
C ASP A 205 11.62 16.08 -9.54
N ASN A 206 10.61 16.32 -10.40
CA ASN A 206 10.78 16.78 -11.77
C ASN A 206 11.03 18.29 -11.88
N GLY A 207 11.12 19.00 -10.75
CA GLY A 207 11.37 20.44 -10.68
C GLY A 207 10.12 21.31 -10.75
N LYS A 208 8.94 20.73 -11.02
CA LYS A 208 7.68 21.49 -11.06
C LYS A 208 7.30 21.95 -9.66
N GLU A 209 7.05 23.24 -9.52
CA GLU A 209 6.40 23.80 -8.33
C GLU A 209 4.88 23.73 -8.44
N LEU A 210 4.22 23.42 -7.33
CA LEU A 210 2.77 23.38 -7.24
C LEU A 210 2.31 24.11 -5.98
N SER A 211 1.20 24.82 -6.12
CA SER A 211 0.49 25.41 -4.98
C SER A 211 -0.89 24.76 -4.91
N ALA A 212 -1.24 24.25 -3.73
CA ALA A 212 -2.54 23.62 -3.49
C ALA A 212 -3.13 24.14 -2.18
N ALA A 213 -4.46 24.14 -2.09
CA ALA A 213 -5.12 24.31 -0.80
C ALA A 213 -4.78 23.10 0.09
N SER A 214 -4.48 23.36 1.36
CA SER A 214 -3.99 22.33 2.29
C SER A 214 -5.03 21.21 2.48
N ASP A 215 -6.31 21.54 2.42
CA ASP A 215 -7.44 20.60 2.47
C ASP A 215 -7.53 19.63 1.27
N ARG A 216 -6.90 19.94 0.13
CA ARG A 216 -6.76 19.01 -1.01
C ARG A 216 -5.64 17.99 -0.80
N LEU A 217 -4.68 18.29 0.06
CA LEU A 217 -3.53 17.43 0.33
C LEU A 217 -3.85 16.37 1.41
N ARG A 218 -4.94 15.61 1.19
CA ARG A 218 -5.36 14.51 2.08
C ARG A 218 -4.74 13.18 1.70
N HIS A 219 -4.39 12.98 0.43
CA HIS A 219 -3.81 11.73 -0.07
C HIS A 219 -2.28 11.81 -0.16
N ILE A 220 -1.65 12.21 0.92
CA ILE A 220 -0.19 12.29 1.06
C ILE A 220 0.26 11.62 2.35
N ASP A 221 1.53 11.27 2.41
CA ASP A 221 2.19 10.79 3.64
C ASP A 221 3.68 11.17 3.56
N HIS A 222 4.43 11.01 4.66
CA HIS A 222 5.88 11.19 4.62
C HIS A 222 6.53 10.27 3.59
N GLY A 223 7.48 10.83 2.85
CA GLY A 223 8.11 10.22 1.67
C GLY A 223 9.59 9.87 1.86
N TYR A 224 10.08 9.76 3.09
CA TYR A 224 11.46 9.36 3.37
C TYR A 224 11.69 7.87 3.10
N ALA A 225 10.70 7.07 3.50
CA ALA A 225 10.62 5.63 3.28
C ALA A 225 9.41 5.28 2.39
N SER A 226 9.60 4.32 1.50
CA SER A 226 8.55 3.82 0.60
C SER A 226 8.62 2.29 0.48
N THR A 227 7.55 1.65 0.01
CA THR A 227 7.61 0.22 -0.27
C THR A 227 8.27 -0.05 -1.61
N SER A 228 8.76 -1.28 -1.79
CA SER A 228 9.34 -1.69 -3.07
C SER A 228 8.34 -1.65 -4.22
N HIS A 229 7.03 -1.61 -3.98
CA HIS A 229 6.05 -1.39 -5.05
C HIS A 229 5.84 0.11 -5.32
N SER A 230 5.68 0.93 -4.28
CA SER A 230 5.31 2.35 -4.45
C SER A 230 6.44 3.26 -4.92
N ALA A 231 7.69 2.82 -4.87
CA ALA A 231 8.81 3.59 -5.41
C ALA A 231 9.14 3.27 -6.89
N GLN A 232 8.27 2.55 -7.60
CA GLN A 232 8.53 2.12 -8.98
C GLN A 232 8.63 3.35 -9.89
N GLY A 233 9.76 3.49 -10.61
CA GLY A 233 10.05 4.67 -11.44
C GLY A 233 10.78 5.82 -10.73
N ALA A 234 10.94 5.75 -9.40
CA ALA A 234 11.77 6.71 -8.67
C ALA A 234 13.24 6.34 -8.80
N THR A 235 14.01 7.18 -9.49
CA THR A 235 15.45 7.03 -9.62
C THR A 235 16.14 8.01 -8.68
N VAL A 236 16.91 7.49 -7.73
CA VAL A 236 17.59 8.27 -6.68
C VAL A 236 19.08 7.97 -6.68
N ASP A 237 19.88 8.86 -6.09
CA ASP A 237 21.34 8.68 -6.05
C ASP A 237 21.70 7.51 -5.14
N ARG A 238 21.02 7.41 -3.99
CA ARG A 238 21.23 6.37 -2.99
C ARG A 238 19.95 5.67 -2.57
N VAL A 239 20.00 4.34 -2.47
CA VAL A 239 18.92 3.54 -1.89
C VAL A 239 19.41 2.87 -0.61
N ILE A 240 18.65 3.03 0.47
CA ILE A 240 18.85 2.27 1.71
C ILE A 240 17.72 1.24 1.79
N VAL A 241 18.03 -0.04 1.86
CA VAL A 241 17.01 -1.11 1.94
C VAL A 241 17.02 -1.68 3.34
N ASP A 242 15.87 -1.71 4.00
CA ASP A 242 15.66 -2.45 5.24
C ASP A 242 15.01 -3.79 4.92
N ILE A 243 15.65 -4.90 5.29
CA ILE A 243 15.16 -6.25 5.05
C ILE A 243 15.11 -6.99 6.37
N ASP A 244 13.91 -7.25 6.87
CA ASP A 244 13.72 -8.16 7.99
C ASP A 244 13.43 -9.57 7.46
N THR A 245 14.37 -10.51 7.70
CA THR A 245 14.33 -11.88 7.16
C THR A 245 13.19 -12.73 7.74
N ARG A 246 12.56 -12.26 8.82
CA ARG A 246 11.41 -12.89 9.49
C ARG A 246 10.09 -12.55 8.81
N LEU A 247 10.05 -11.52 7.96
CA LEU A 247 8.84 -11.16 7.20
C LEU A 247 8.47 -12.23 6.17
N SER A 248 7.21 -12.19 5.75
CA SER A 248 6.65 -13.18 4.81
C SER A 248 7.34 -13.15 3.45
N ALA A 249 7.33 -14.28 2.74
CA ALA A 249 7.82 -14.38 1.36
C ALA A 249 7.07 -13.44 0.39
N GLU A 250 5.87 -12.97 0.77
CA GLU A 250 5.13 -12.00 -0.02
C GLU A 250 5.78 -10.61 -0.03
N LEU A 251 6.42 -10.27 1.10
CA LEU A 251 7.05 -8.99 1.41
C LEU A 251 8.57 -9.01 1.23
N VAL A 252 9.21 -10.17 1.31
CA VAL A 252 10.65 -10.31 1.08
C VAL A 252 10.86 -11.44 0.08
N ASN A 253 11.20 -11.05 -1.15
CA ASN A 253 11.45 -11.98 -2.25
C ASN A 253 12.37 -11.37 -3.30
N ARG A 254 12.82 -12.22 -4.22
CA ARG A 254 13.72 -11.87 -5.32
C ARG A 254 13.23 -10.69 -6.15
N LYS A 255 11.96 -10.67 -6.54
CA LYS A 255 11.40 -9.59 -7.38
C LYS A 255 11.49 -8.25 -6.66
N GLN A 256 11.13 -8.24 -5.38
CA GLN A 256 11.21 -7.07 -4.53
C GLN A 256 12.65 -6.57 -4.38
N PHE A 257 13.60 -7.48 -4.16
CA PHE A 257 15.02 -7.16 -4.08
C PHE A 257 15.53 -6.47 -5.35
N TYR A 258 15.28 -7.06 -6.53
CA TYR A 258 15.69 -6.50 -7.82
C TYR A 258 15.09 -5.11 -8.07
N VAL A 259 13.81 -4.91 -7.70
CA VAL A 259 13.16 -3.60 -7.84
C VAL A 259 13.79 -2.57 -6.89
N SER A 260 14.17 -2.96 -5.68
CA SER A 260 14.85 -2.06 -4.74
C SER A 260 16.24 -1.66 -5.24
N ILE A 261 17.06 -2.61 -5.70
CA ILE A 261 18.44 -2.33 -6.14
C ILE A 261 18.50 -1.57 -7.46
N SER A 262 17.55 -1.77 -8.37
CA SER A 262 17.55 -1.10 -9.69
C SER A 262 17.21 0.39 -9.64
N ARG A 263 16.81 0.92 -8.48
CA ARG A 263 16.47 2.34 -8.27
C ARG A 263 17.66 3.24 -7.96
N ALA A 264 18.76 2.66 -7.49
CA ALA A 264 19.95 3.42 -7.15
C ALA A 264 20.74 3.78 -8.42
N ARG A 265 21.10 5.05 -8.58
CA ARG A 265 22.08 5.49 -9.59
C ARG A 265 23.50 5.20 -9.15
N THR A 266 23.80 5.47 -7.88
CA THR A 266 25.17 5.57 -7.37
C THR A 266 25.46 4.49 -6.35
N SER A 267 24.66 4.38 -5.28
CA SER A 267 24.98 3.48 -4.17
C SER A 267 23.76 2.82 -3.53
N ILE A 268 23.98 1.65 -2.95
CA ILE A 268 22.98 0.86 -2.23
C ILE A 268 23.55 0.48 -0.88
N THR A 269 22.75 0.52 0.17
CA THR A 269 23.11 -0.06 1.47
C THR A 269 21.95 -0.89 1.98
N ILE A 270 22.21 -2.14 2.36
CA ILE A 270 21.22 -3.04 2.92
C ILE A 270 21.43 -3.11 4.43
N TYR A 271 20.36 -2.91 5.18
CA TYR A 271 20.26 -3.24 6.58
C TYR A 271 19.43 -4.51 6.73
N THR A 272 19.89 -5.46 7.53
CA THR A 272 19.19 -6.73 7.78
C THR A 272 19.26 -7.12 9.26
N ASP A 273 18.30 -7.91 9.73
CA ASP A 273 18.33 -8.49 11.07
C ASP A 273 19.36 -9.64 11.18
N ASP A 274 19.46 -10.44 10.12
CA ASP A 274 20.36 -11.58 10.04
C ASP A 274 20.99 -11.64 8.63
N ARG A 275 22.33 -11.56 8.55
CA ARG A 275 23.06 -11.62 7.27
C ARG A 275 23.07 -13.03 6.68
N GLY A 276 23.16 -14.06 7.51
CA GLY A 276 23.22 -15.46 7.08
C GLY A 276 21.89 -15.94 6.48
N GLN A 277 20.77 -15.44 7.00
CA GLN A 277 19.42 -15.79 6.53
C GLN A 277 18.98 -14.98 5.31
N LEU A 278 19.66 -13.87 4.99
CA LEU A 278 19.27 -12.96 3.92
C LEU A 278 19.17 -13.64 2.54
N PRO A 279 20.12 -14.47 2.07
CA PRO A 279 20.00 -15.17 0.79
C PRO A 279 18.78 -16.09 0.75
N ARG A 280 18.50 -16.79 1.86
CA ARG A 280 17.34 -17.68 1.99
C ARG A 280 16.04 -16.90 1.96
N ALA A 281 15.95 -15.78 2.68
CA ALA A 281 14.78 -14.93 2.71
C ALA A 281 14.45 -14.36 1.33
N LEU A 282 15.46 -13.92 0.57
CA LEU A 282 15.27 -13.35 -0.77
C LEU A 282 14.99 -14.40 -1.86
N ASN A 283 15.48 -15.64 -1.69
CA ASN A 283 15.18 -16.73 -2.61
C ASN A 283 13.84 -17.43 -2.37
N ARG A 284 13.05 -17.01 -1.37
CA ARG A 284 11.68 -17.52 -1.20
C ARG A 284 10.87 -17.22 -2.45
N SER A 285 10.39 -18.26 -3.13
CA SER A 285 9.47 -18.11 -4.25
C SER A 285 8.08 -17.80 -3.69
N ARG A 286 7.35 -16.92 -4.40
CA ARG A 286 5.89 -16.95 -4.30
C ARG A 286 5.46 -18.26 -4.95
N GLU A 287 5.24 -19.30 -4.16
CA GLU A 287 4.16 -20.21 -4.53
C GLU A 287 2.89 -19.37 -4.44
N LYS A 288 2.46 -18.82 -5.58
CA LYS A 288 1.02 -18.67 -5.74
C LYS A 288 0.52 -20.11 -5.62
N SER A 289 -0.05 -20.48 -4.48
CA SER A 289 -1.12 -21.45 -4.50
C SER A 289 -2.21 -20.83 -5.36
N MET A 290 -2.04 -20.94 -6.69
CA MET A 290 -3.17 -21.06 -7.58
C MET A 290 -3.99 -22.17 -6.94
N ALA A 291 -5.18 -21.82 -6.44
CA ALA A 291 -6.15 -22.81 -6.03
C ALA A 291 -6.36 -23.76 -7.21
N ILE A 292 -5.65 -24.88 -7.19
CA ILE A 292 -5.87 -26.02 -8.06
C ILE A 292 -6.16 -27.16 -7.10
N GLU A 293 -7.32 -27.76 -7.32
CA GLU A 293 -7.78 -29.03 -6.78
C GLU A 293 -8.18 -29.05 -5.30
N HIS A 294 -9.33 -28.45 -5.01
CA HIS A 294 -10.34 -29.21 -4.29
C HIS A 294 -11.37 -29.73 -5.30
N GLN A 295 -11.00 -30.78 -6.04
CA GLN A 295 -11.97 -31.78 -6.42
C GLN A 295 -12.37 -32.46 -5.10
N ILE A 296 -13.33 -31.86 -4.40
CA ILE A 296 -14.07 -32.60 -3.39
C ILE A 296 -14.81 -33.66 -4.19
N CYS A 297 -14.22 -34.85 -4.21
CA CYS A 297 -14.93 -36.10 -4.44
C CYS A 297 -16.02 -36.17 -3.37
N VAL A 298 -17.17 -35.59 -3.68
CA VAL A 298 -18.38 -35.88 -2.92
C VAL A 298 -18.74 -37.31 -3.33
N ARG A 299 -18.25 -38.28 -2.55
CA ARG A 299 -18.82 -39.61 -2.48
C ARG A 299 -20.26 -39.44 -2.02
N HIS A 300 -21.19 -39.34 -2.97
CA HIS A 300 -22.59 -39.67 -2.70
C HIS A 300 -22.80 -41.14 -3.01
N SER A 301 -23.11 -41.84 -1.93
CA SER A 301 -23.55 -43.21 -1.82
C SER A 301 -24.71 -43.50 -2.78
N ALA A 302 -24.61 -44.65 -3.45
CA ALA A 302 -25.68 -45.51 -3.95
C ALA A 302 -26.97 -44.84 -4.47
N PHE A 303 -27.11 -44.80 -5.80
CA PHE A 303 -28.40 -45.06 -6.42
C PHE A 303 -28.19 -45.95 -7.66
N THR A 304 -28.53 -47.22 -7.51
CA THR A 304 -28.58 -48.21 -8.59
C THR A 304 -29.78 -47.88 -9.46
N VAL A 305 -29.55 -47.53 -10.73
CA VAL A 305 -30.62 -47.42 -11.72
C VAL A 305 -30.78 -48.78 -12.38
N LEU A 306 -31.86 -49.48 -12.06
CA LEU A 306 -32.33 -50.62 -12.85
C LEU A 306 -32.91 -50.10 -14.17
N PRO A 307 -32.65 -50.77 -15.32
CA PRO A 307 -33.27 -50.41 -16.58
C PRO A 307 -34.66 -51.04 -16.68
N ASP A 308 -35.67 -50.27 -17.10
CA ASP A 308 -37.01 -50.81 -17.37
C ASP A 308 -37.39 -50.59 -18.84
N GLU A 309 -37.37 -51.69 -19.58
CA GLU A 309 -38.02 -51.85 -20.87
C GLU A 309 -39.53 -52.04 -20.68
N GLN A 310 -40.30 -51.28 -21.48
CA GLN A 310 -41.66 -51.59 -21.94
C GLN A 310 -42.76 -51.90 -20.91
N ARG A 311 -43.78 -51.02 -20.85
CA ARG A 311 -45.18 -51.40 -21.18
C ARG A 311 -46.14 -50.20 -21.20
N HIS A 312 -46.72 -50.02 -22.37
CA HIS A 312 -48.01 -49.39 -22.69
C HIS A 312 -49.10 -49.45 -21.60
N THR A 313 -49.87 -48.36 -21.41
CA THR A 313 -51.21 -48.12 -22.00
C THR A 313 -52.00 -47.00 -21.29
N LEU A 314 -52.86 -46.34 -22.08
CA LEU A 314 -54.15 -45.70 -21.73
C LEU A 314 -54.22 -44.22 -21.26
N ASN A 315 -54.61 -43.42 -22.26
CA ASN A 315 -55.81 -42.56 -22.31
C ASN A 315 -55.77 -41.07 -21.87
N ARG A 316 -55.83 -40.24 -22.93
CA ARG A 316 -56.84 -39.21 -23.27
C ARG A 316 -56.75 -37.79 -22.69
N GLY A 317 -56.78 -36.84 -23.63
CA GLY A 317 -57.24 -35.46 -23.47
C GLY A 317 -56.66 -34.51 -24.53
N HIS A 318 -57.01 -34.66 -25.81
CA HIS A 318 -57.81 -33.68 -26.61
C HIS A 318 -57.19 -32.27 -26.80
N GLY A 319 -56.91 -31.93 -28.06
CA GLY A 319 -56.61 -30.55 -28.51
C GLY A 319 -56.25 -30.48 -29.99
N MET A 320 -57.28 -30.45 -30.86
CA MET A 320 -57.18 -30.23 -32.31
C MET A 320 -56.45 -28.92 -32.69
N ARG A 321 -55.75 -28.92 -33.84
CA ARG A 321 -56.09 -28.06 -35.00
C ARG A 321 -55.24 -28.39 -36.24
N ARG A 322 -56.00 -28.78 -37.29
CA ARG A 322 -55.79 -28.75 -38.75
C ARG A 322 -54.45 -29.23 -39.33
#